data_AF-X6NXX0-F1
#
_entry.id   AF-X6NXX0-F1
#
_cell.length_a   1.000
_cell.length_b   1.000
_cell.length_c   1.000
_cell.angle_alpha   90.00
_cell.angle_beta   90.00
_cell.angle_gamma   90.00
#
_symmetry.space_group_name_H-M   'P 1'
#
loop_
_entity.id
_entity.type
_entity.pdbx_description
1 polymer ?
#
loop_
_entity_poly.entity_id
_entity_poly.type
_entity_poly.pdbx_seq_one_letter_code
_entity_poly.pdbx_strand_id
1 'polypeptide(L)'
;MVNDVDPVTGTSALFEAIEILDHDLIDRLCDKGARTNNNDWQKLGEMLIDLTKRQQYEKISALVNLARRRPEIELDLDYRDKEMGRTVLHYTATVGRKDIAELYVQSSLNCDILAIDNEGLNAADIAKRHGHAEVEEYLRNQF
;
A
#
# COMPACT_ATOMS: atom_id res chain seq x y z
N MET A 1 -25.65 -6.01 -7.94
CA MET A 1 -24.83 -7.16 -7.50
C MET A 1 -23.83 -6.68 -6.45
N VAL A 2 -23.31 -7.56 -5.58
CA VAL A 2 -22.40 -7.16 -4.48
C VAL A 2 -21.09 -6.52 -4.98
N ASN A 3 -20.68 -6.84 -6.21
CA ASN A 3 -19.52 -6.28 -6.89
C ASN A 3 -19.90 -5.23 -7.96
N ASP A 4 -21.09 -4.63 -7.87
CA ASP A 4 -21.39 -3.47 -8.69
C ASP A 4 -20.41 -2.34 -8.37
N VAL A 5 -20.11 -1.55 -9.38
CA VAL A 5 -19.21 -0.40 -9.27
C VAL A 5 -19.98 0.90 -9.42
N ASP A 6 -19.54 1.93 -8.72
CA ASP A 6 -20.02 3.29 -8.95
C ASP A 6 -19.73 3.69 -10.41
N PRO A 7 -20.74 4.14 -11.18
CA PRO A 7 -20.58 4.40 -12.61
C PRO A 7 -19.73 5.64 -12.92
N VAL A 8 -19.50 6.51 -11.95
CA VAL A 8 -18.72 7.74 -12.10
C VAL A 8 -17.26 7.48 -11.76
N THR A 9 -17.00 6.85 -10.62
CA THR A 9 -15.67 6.68 -10.06
C THR A 9 -15.05 5.31 -10.37
N GLY A 10 -15.88 4.34 -10.77
CA GLY A 10 -15.51 2.96 -11.03
C GLY A 10 -15.16 2.13 -9.79
N THR A 11 -15.38 2.62 -8.57
CA THR A 11 -15.06 1.88 -7.34
C THR A 11 -16.14 0.92 -6.92
N SER A 12 -15.75 -0.18 -6.29
CA SER A 12 -16.70 -1.04 -5.59
C SER A 12 -17.11 -0.43 -4.24
N ALA A 13 -18.27 -0.85 -3.74
CA ALA A 13 -18.68 -0.55 -2.37
C ALA A 13 -17.68 -1.09 -1.32
N LEU A 14 -16.92 -2.15 -1.65
CA LEU A 14 -15.86 -2.66 -0.79
C LEU A 14 -14.71 -1.68 -0.68
N PHE A 15 -14.27 -1.08 -1.79
CA PHE A 15 -13.25 -0.02 -1.75
C PHE A 15 -13.70 1.18 -0.90
N GLU A 16 -14.93 1.65 -1.08
CA GLU A 16 -15.46 2.79 -0.32
C GLU A 16 -15.46 2.51 1.19
N ALA A 17 -15.85 1.28 1.59
CA ALA A 17 -15.78 0.86 2.99
C ALA A 17 -14.33 0.79 3.52
N ILE A 18 -13.38 0.36 2.69
CA ILE A 18 -11.94 0.34 3.02
C ILE A 18 -11.38 1.76 3.18
N GLU A 19 -11.75 2.68 2.30
CA GLU A 19 -11.26 4.07 2.31
C GLU A 19 -11.55 4.76 3.66
N ILE A 20 -12.71 4.48 4.24
CA ILE A 20 -13.12 5.01 5.55
C ILE A 20 -12.83 4.08 6.73
N LEU A 21 -12.23 2.89 6.48
CA LEU A 21 -11.98 1.83 7.48
C LEU A 21 -13.23 1.39 8.26
N ASP A 22 -14.37 1.27 7.59
CA ASP A 22 -15.59 0.71 8.18
C ASP A 22 -15.49 -0.82 8.26
N HIS A 23 -14.90 -1.32 9.35
CA HIS A 23 -14.68 -2.75 9.56
C HIS A 23 -15.94 -3.60 9.48
N ASP A 24 -17.06 -3.11 10.03
CA ASP A 24 -18.34 -3.85 10.03
C ASP A 24 -18.94 -3.93 8.63
N LEU A 25 -18.83 -2.85 7.84
CA LEU A 25 -19.27 -2.87 6.45
C LEU A 25 -18.37 -3.75 5.58
N ILE A 26 -17.04 -3.66 5.76
CA ILE A 26 -16.08 -4.52 5.06
C ILE A 26 -16.41 -5.99 5.29
N ASP A 27 -16.56 -6.40 6.56
CA ASP A 27 -16.85 -7.79 6.91
C ASP A 27 -18.16 -8.27 6.29
N ARG A 28 -19.23 -7.47 6.40
CA ARG A 28 -20.53 -7.81 5.78
C ARG A 28 -20.47 -7.89 4.25
N LEU A 29 -19.64 -7.07 3.60
CA LEU A 29 -19.46 -7.10 2.15
C LEU A 29 -18.66 -8.33 1.72
N CYS A 30 -17.52 -8.61 2.37
CA CYS A 30 -16.72 -9.80 2.11
C CYS A 30 -17.52 -11.09 2.33
N ASP A 31 -18.30 -11.18 3.42
CA ASP A 31 -19.16 -12.34 3.71
C ASP A 31 -20.23 -12.58 2.63
N LYS A 32 -20.62 -11.53 1.89
CA LYS A 32 -21.52 -11.61 0.74
C LYS A 32 -20.79 -11.88 -0.58
N GLY A 33 -19.48 -12.07 -0.56
CA GLY A 33 -18.64 -12.33 -1.73
C GLY A 33 -18.16 -11.07 -2.46
N ALA A 34 -18.15 -9.91 -1.78
CA ALA A 34 -17.51 -8.72 -2.34
C ALA A 34 -16.00 -8.95 -2.50
N ARG A 35 -15.40 -8.42 -3.56
CA ARG A 35 -13.95 -8.45 -3.81
C ARG A 35 -13.50 -7.15 -4.47
N THR A 36 -12.25 -6.75 -4.21
CA THR A 36 -11.64 -5.64 -4.93
C THR A 36 -11.55 -5.94 -6.42
N ASN A 37 -11.80 -4.93 -7.25
CA ASN A 37 -11.65 -5.01 -8.70
C ASN A 37 -10.38 -4.29 -9.19
N ASN A 38 -10.15 -4.29 -10.51
CA ASN A 38 -8.97 -3.66 -11.12
C ASN A 38 -8.84 -2.16 -10.86
N ASN A 39 -9.94 -1.42 -10.74
CA ASN A 39 -9.93 0.01 -10.45
C ASN A 39 -9.68 0.28 -8.96
N ASP A 40 -10.23 -0.56 -8.09
CA ASP A 40 -9.98 -0.50 -6.65
C ASP A 40 -8.49 -0.70 -6.34
N TRP A 41 -7.82 -1.64 -7.03
CA TRP A 41 -6.39 -1.88 -6.87
C TRP A 41 -5.55 -0.61 -7.11
N GLN A 42 -5.80 0.10 -8.21
CA GLN A 42 -5.10 1.36 -8.51
C GLN A 42 -5.32 2.39 -7.38
N LYS A 43 -6.58 2.56 -6.95
CA LYS A 43 -6.91 3.54 -5.91
C LYS A 43 -6.38 3.15 -4.53
N LEU A 44 -6.30 1.86 -4.21
CA LEU A 44 -5.67 1.38 -2.97
C LEU A 44 -4.18 1.68 -2.96
N GLY A 45 -3.50 1.45 -4.09
CA GLY A 45 -2.09 1.83 -4.25
C GLY A 45 -1.86 3.33 -4.10
N GLU A 46 -2.68 4.15 -4.76
CA GLU A 46 -2.64 5.62 -4.63
C GLU A 46 -2.91 6.07 -3.18
N MET A 47 -3.91 5.48 -2.53
CA MET A 47 -4.24 5.74 -1.13
C MET A 47 -3.07 5.40 -0.21
N LEU A 48 -2.44 4.23 -0.36
CA LEU A 48 -1.33 3.81 0.49
C LEU A 48 -0.10 4.71 0.32
N ILE A 49 0.18 5.16 -0.91
CA ILE A 49 1.22 6.16 -1.18
C ILE A 49 0.89 7.49 -0.49
N ASP A 50 -0.34 8.01 -0.63
CA ASP A 50 -0.75 9.28 0.01
C ASP A 50 -0.67 9.20 1.54
N LEU A 51 -1.13 8.10 2.14
CA LEU A 51 -1.01 7.86 3.58
C LEU A 51 0.44 7.84 4.04
N THR A 52 1.34 7.23 3.24
CA THR A 52 2.78 7.18 3.54
C THR A 52 3.40 8.58 3.49
N LYS A 53 3.11 9.36 2.43
CA LYS A 53 3.55 10.76 2.28
C LYS A 53 3.08 11.63 3.44
N ARG A 54 1.82 11.44 3.88
CA ARG A 54 1.20 12.16 5.00
C ARG A 54 1.50 11.58 6.37
N GLN A 55 2.29 10.50 6.45
CA GLN A 55 2.71 9.89 7.71
C GLN A 55 1.55 9.38 8.58
N GLN A 56 0.48 8.87 7.95
CA GLN A 56 -0.71 8.34 8.65
C GLN A 56 -0.51 6.87 9.07
N TYR A 57 0.44 6.61 9.95
CA TYR A 57 0.91 5.26 10.30
C TYR A 57 -0.14 4.31 10.87
N GLU A 58 -1.05 4.84 11.68
CA GLU A 58 -2.15 4.04 12.24
C GLU A 58 -3.07 3.52 11.12
N LYS A 59 -3.37 4.37 10.14
CA LYS A 59 -4.22 4.01 8.99
C LYS A 59 -3.49 3.05 8.04
N ILE A 60 -2.18 3.23 7.84
CA ILE A 60 -1.33 2.29 7.10
C ILE A 60 -1.36 0.91 7.76
N SER A 61 -1.09 0.86 9.07
CA SER A 61 -1.05 -0.38 9.84
C SER A 61 -2.40 -1.09 9.84
N ALA A 62 -3.49 -0.33 10.00
CA ALA A 62 -4.85 -0.86 9.93
C ALA A 62 -5.15 -1.47 8.55
N LEU A 63 -4.79 -0.78 7.46
CA LEU A 63 -5.03 -1.26 6.10
C LEU A 63 -4.23 -2.51 5.76
N VAL A 64 -2.92 -2.53 6.07
CA VAL A 64 -2.05 -3.68 5.82
C VAL A 64 -2.55 -4.89 6.62
N ASN A 65 -2.88 -4.72 7.90
CA ASN A 65 -3.43 -5.80 8.72
C ASN A 65 -4.84 -6.23 8.30
N LEU A 66 -5.63 -5.33 7.70
CA LEU A 66 -6.92 -5.68 7.12
C LEU A 66 -6.72 -6.58 5.89
N ALA A 67 -5.89 -6.18 4.93
CA ALA A 67 -5.61 -6.97 3.72
C ALA A 67 -5.01 -8.34 4.05
N ARG A 68 -4.15 -8.43 5.07
CA ARG A 68 -3.62 -9.72 5.56
C ARG A 68 -4.69 -10.68 6.08
N ARG A 69 -5.80 -10.16 6.61
CA ARG A 69 -6.90 -10.96 7.20
C ARG A 69 -8.02 -11.26 6.21
N ARG A 70 -8.16 -10.43 5.17
CA ARG A 70 -9.27 -10.47 4.20
C ARG A 70 -8.69 -10.64 2.79
N PRO A 71 -8.57 -11.87 2.28
CA PRO A 71 -8.03 -12.14 0.94
C PRO A 71 -8.92 -11.58 -0.19
N GLU A 72 -10.15 -11.15 0.11
CA GLU A 72 -11.01 -10.40 -0.79
C GLU A 72 -10.46 -8.99 -1.12
N ILE A 73 -9.49 -8.51 -0.32
CA ILE A 73 -8.83 -7.22 -0.47
C ILE A 73 -7.43 -7.46 -1.03
N GLU A 74 -7.28 -7.24 -2.34
CA GLU A 74 -6.01 -7.37 -3.03
C GLU A 74 -5.21 -6.06 -2.88
N LEU A 75 -4.37 -6.00 -1.86
CA LEU A 75 -3.44 -4.89 -1.61
C LEU A 75 -2.04 -5.24 -2.14
N ASP A 76 -1.59 -4.53 -3.18
CA ASP A 76 -0.25 -4.66 -3.74
C ASP A 76 0.64 -3.50 -3.30
N LEU A 77 1.78 -3.80 -2.71
CA LEU A 77 2.74 -2.78 -2.29
C LEU A 77 3.62 -2.32 -3.46
N ASP A 78 3.57 -3.01 -4.60
CA ASP A 78 4.36 -2.68 -5.79
C ASP A 78 3.62 -1.77 -6.78
N TYR A 79 2.46 -1.23 -6.39
CA TYR A 79 1.82 -0.17 -7.17
C TYR A 79 2.80 0.98 -7.41
N ARG A 80 3.02 1.32 -8.69
CA ARG A 80 3.90 2.40 -9.12
C ARG A 80 3.07 3.61 -9.50
N ASP A 81 3.32 4.75 -8.87
CA ASP A 81 2.68 5.98 -9.29
C ASP A 81 3.06 6.38 -10.72
N LYS A 82 2.24 7.24 -11.32
CA LYS A 82 2.42 7.70 -12.71
C LYS A 82 3.49 8.77 -12.86
N GLU A 83 3.86 9.45 -11.78
CA GLU A 83 4.74 10.62 -11.82
C GLU A 83 6.21 10.21 -11.86
N MET A 84 6.61 9.36 -10.92
CA MET A 84 7.99 8.96 -10.69
C MET A 84 8.17 7.45 -10.77
N GLY A 85 7.10 6.68 -10.99
CA GLY A 85 7.18 5.22 -11.00
C GLY A 85 7.52 4.66 -9.63
N ARG A 86 7.21 5.40 -8.55
CA ARG A 86 7.58 5.06 -7.18
C ARG A 86 6.53 4.17 -6.52
N THR A 87 7.01 3.20 -5.75
CA THR A 87 6.21 2.34 -4.86
C THR A 87 6.11 2.92 -3.45
N VAL A 88 5.32 2.28 -2.58
CA VAL A 88 5.20 2.71 -1.18
C VAL A 88 6.52 2.62 -0.41
N LEU A 89 7.42 1.69 -0.75
CA LEU A 89 8.75 1.60 -0.15
C LEU A 89 9.65 2.80 -0.51
N HIS A 90 9.58 3.30 -1.74
CA HIS A 90 10.33 4.50 -2.15
C HIS A 90 9.91 5.73 -1.32
N TYR A 91 8.61 5.88 -1.07
CA TYR A 91 8.10 6.96 -0.22
C TYR A 91 8.43 6.75 1.24
N THR A 92 8.37 5.52 1.74
CA THR A 92 8.79 5.17 3.11
C THR A 92 10.26 5.53 3.35
N ALA A 93 11.11 5.23 2.37
CA ALA A 93 12.52 5.59 2.37
C ALA A 93 12.77 7.10 2.29
N THR A 94 11.88 7.87 1.66
CA THR A 94 11.95 9.34 1.64
C THR A 94 11.64 9.93 3.03
N VAL A 95 10.63 9.38 3.70
CA VAL A 95 10.17 9.84 5.02
C VAL A 95 11.09 9.34 6.14
N GLY A 96 11.78 8.22 5.95
CA GLY A 96 12.75 7.68 6.91
C GLY A 96 12.14 6.80 8.00
N ARG A 97 11.06 6.07 7.69
CA ARG A 97 10.30 5.28 8.67
C ARG A 97 10.60 3.80 8.59
N LYS A 98 11.54 3.36 9.43
CA LYS A 98 11.95 1.96 9.50
C LYS A 98 10.82 1.03 9.94
N ASP A 99 9.99 1.44 10.89
CA ASP A 99 8.83 0.68 11.36
C ASP A 99 7.81 0.38 10.25
N ILE A 100 7.58 1.33 9.34
CA ILE A 100 6.72 1.13 8.18
C ILE A 100 7.39 0.28 7.11
N ALA A 101 8.71 0.44 6.91
CA ALA A 101 9.46 -0.43 6.00
C ALA A 101 9.40 -1.89 6.48
N GLU A 102 9.55 -2.12 7.79
CA GLU A 102 9.37 -3.42 8.43
C GLU A 102 7.96 -3.96 8.23
N LEU A 103 6.93 -3.16 8.50
CA LEU A 103 5.53 -3.56 8.31
C LEU A 103 5.28 -4.02 6.87
N TYR A 104 5.71 -3.27 5.86
CA TYR A 104 5.50 -3.62 4.46
C TYR A 104 6.27 -4.88 4.06
N VAL A 105 7.57 -4.95 4.35
CA VAL A 105 8.43 -6.09 4.00
C VAL A 105 7.98 -7.39 4.69
N GLN A 106 7.51 -7.30 5.94
CA GLN A 106 7.13 -8.47 6.73
C GLN A 106 5.63 -8.81 6.63
N SER A 107 4.85 -8.04 5.85
CA SER A 107 3.39 -8.20 5.75
C SER A 107 2.93 -9.51 5.09
N SER A 108 3.84 -10.24 4.42
CA SER A 108 3.52 -11.36 3.52
C SER A 108 2.70 -10.96 2.27
N LEU A 109 2.44 -9.67 2.07
CA LEU A 109 1.92 -9.14 0.82
C LEU A 109 3.04 -9.06 -0.22
N ASN A 110 2.66 -8.96 -1.50
CA ASN A 110 3.63 -8.75 -2.56
C ASN A 110 4.35 -7.40 -2.34
N CYS A 111 5.68 -7.46 -2.29
CA CYS A 111 6.54 -6.31 -2.05
C CYS A 111 7.95 -6.55 -2.61
N ASP A 112 8.22 -5.99 -3.78
CA ASP A 112 9.53 -5.98 -4.42
C ASP A 112 10.42 -4.88 -3.83
N ILE A 113 11.30 -5.31 -2.92
CA ILE A 113 12.28 -4.45 -2.25
C ILE A 113 13.31 -3.88 -3.23
N LEU A 114 13.50 -4.53 -4.39
CA LEU A 114 14.46 -4.14 -5.41
C LEU A 114 13.83 -3.30 -6.54
N ALA A 115 12.53 -3.02 -6.49
CA ALA A 115 11.86 -2.17 -7.45
C ALA A 115 12.59 -0.82 -7.58
N ILE A 116 12.80 -0.37 -8.81
CA ILE A 116 13.45 0.92 -9.12
C ILE A 116 12.44 1.94 -9.64
N ASP A 117 12.56 3.19 -9.20
CA ASP A 117 11.79 4.32 -9.72
C ASP A 117 12.28 4.76 -11.11
N ASN A 118 11.67 5.81 -11.67
CA ASN A 118 12.02 6.35 -12.98
C ASN A 118 13.42 7.00 -13.03
N GLU A 119 14.04 7.28 -11.88
CA GLU A 119 15.44 7.70 -11.78
C GLU A 119 16.41 6.52 -11.66
N GLY A 120 15.89 5.28 -11.65
CA GLY A 120 16.70 4.07 -11.51
C GLY A 120 17.12 3.79 -10.07
N LEU A 121 16.41 4.31 -9.07
CA LEU A 121 16.73 4.13 -7.66
C LEU A 121 15.75 3.20 -6.99
N ASN A 122 16.25 2.25 -6.22
CA ASN A 122 15.41 1.51 -5.28
C ASN A 122 15.20 2.30 -3.98
N ALA A 123 14.35 1.77 -3.10
CA ALA A 123 14.06 2.38 -1.81
C ALA A 123 15.31 2.57 -0.92
N ALA A 124 16.26 1.62 -0.90
CA ALA A 124 17.48 1.77 -0.11
C ALA A 124 18.37 2.92 -0.60
N ASP A 125 18.47 3.13 -1.92
CA ASP A 125 19.21 4.23 -2.52
C ASP A 125 18.55 5.59 -2.21
N ILE A 126 17.21 5.64 -2.19
CA ILE A 126 16.48 6.84 -1.75
C ILE A 126 16.74 7.13 -0.27
N ALA A 127 16.70 6.12 0.61
CA ALA A 127 16.97 6.28 2.04
C ALA A 127 18.37 6.84 2.26
N LYS A 128 19.36 6.31 1.55
CA LYS A 128 20.74 6.82 1.55
C LYS A 128 20.82 8.29 1.13
N ARG A 129 20.17 8.67 0.01
CA ARG A 129 20.16 10.06 -0.48
C ARG A 129 19.59 11.05 0.54
N HIS A 130 18.61 10.61 1.34
CA HIS A 130 17.96 11.43 2.37
C HIS A 130 18.62 11.31 3.75
N GLY A 131 19.66 10.48 3.91
CA GLY A 131 20.37 10.30 5.18
C GLY A 131 19.66 9.40 6.20
N HIS A 132 18.66 8.63 5.78
CA HIS A 132 17.87 7.74 6.64
C HIS A 132 18.54 6.38 6.81
N ALA A 133 19.68 6.37 7.52
CA ALA A 133 20.57 5.22 7.64
C ALA A 133 19.88 3.94 8.16
N GLU A 134 18.98 4.06 9.14
CA GLU A 134 18.27 2.89 9.68
C GLU A 134 17.37 2.19 8.65
N VAL A 135 16.74 2.97 7.75
CA VAL A 135 15.91 2.42 6.67
C VAL A 135 16.78 1.82 5.58
N GLU A 136 17.87 2.51 5.20
CA GLU A 136 18.83 1.98 4.24
C GLU A 136 19.38 0.63 4.70
N GLU A 137 19.90 0.57 5.94
CA GLU A 137 20.47 -0.64 6.50
C GLU A 137 19.42 -1.77 6.56
N TYR A 138 18.21 -1.47 7.05
CA TYR A 138 17.15 -2.46 7.10
C TYR A 138 16.86 -3.06 5.72
N LEU A 139 16.67 -2.22 4.70
CA LEU A 139 16.32 -2.66 3.34
C LEU A 139 17.47 -3.41 2.66
N ARG A 140 18.72 -2.97 2.82
CA ARG A 140 19.91 -3.68 2.28
C ARG A 140 20.14 -5.05 2.92
N ASN A 141 19.65 -5.27 4.13
CA ASN A 141 19.75 -6.54 4.83
C ASN A 141 18.64 -7.55 4.46
N GLN A 142 17.75 -7.22 3.51
CA GLN A 142 16.68 -8.12 3.07
C GLN A 142 17.04 -8.97 1.83
N PHE A 143 18.22 -8.79 1.23
CA PHE A 143 18.66 -9.48 0.01
C PHE A 143 20.18 -9.69 -0.06
#